data_AF-A0A6J0RQD6-F1
#
_entry.id   AF-A0A6J0RQD6-F1
#
_cell.length_a   1.000
_cell.length_b   1.000
_cell.length_c   1.000
_cell.angle_alpha   90.00
_cell.angle_beta   90.00
_cell.angle_gamma   90.00
#
_symmetry.space_group_name_H-M   'P 1'
#
loop_
_entity.id
_entity.type
_entity.pdbx_description
1 polymer ?
#
loop_
_entity_poly.entity_id
_entity_poly.type
_entity_poly.pdbx_seq_one_letter_code
_entity_poly.pdbx_strand_id
1 'polypeptide(L)' 'MESMQRYVSPVNPAVFPHLATVLLTIGTFFTAWFFVFVVSRPKNSKERTLFKELSISLCASIFLGFGVVFLMLSVGIYI' A
#
# COMPACT_ATOMS: atom_id res chain seq x y z
N MET A 1 7.40 -26.25 34.95
CA MET A 1 6.62 -25.00 34.96
C MET A 1 6.86 -24.34 33.62
N GLU A 2 5.98 -24.59 32.66
CA GLU A 2 6.10 -24.01 31.33
C GLU A 2 5.71 -22.54 31.41
N SER A 3 6.69 -21.65 31.26
CA SER A 3 6.47 -20.22 31.29
C SER A 3 5.71 -19.80 30.04
N MET A 4 4.38 -19.77 30.10
CA MET A 4 3.59 -19.11 29.06
C MET A 4 3.95 -17.62 29.06
N GLN A 5 4.84 -17.22 28.15
CA GLN A 5 5.08 -15.81 27.87
C GLN A 5 3.79 -15.23 27.27
N ARG A 6 3.35 -14.12 27.85
CA ARG A 6 2.18 -13.39 27.37
C ARG A 6 2.46 -12.94 25.93
N TYR A 7 1.61 -13.36 24.99
CA TYR A 7 1.70 -12.88 23.61
C TYR A 7 1.38 -11.38 23.60
N VAL A 8 2.42 -10.58 23.41
CA VAL A 8 2.28 -9.15 23.17
C VAL A 8 2.26 -8.99 21.65
N SER A 9 1.23 -8.33 21.13
CA SER A 9 1.14 -8.06 19.70
C SER A 9 2.42 -7.35 19.22
N PRO A 10 3.07 -7.81 18.13
CA PRO A 10 4.36 -7.29 17.67
C PRO A 10 4.31 -5.82 17.23
N VAL A 11 3.11 -5.27 17.04
CA VAL A 11 2.86 -3.88 16.67
C VAL A 11 1.88 -3.27 17.67
N ASN A 12 2.26 -2.12 18.23
CA ASN A 12 1.46 -1.42 19.21
C ASN A 12 0.18 -0.84 18.55
N PRO A 13 -1.01 -0.97 19.14
CA PRO A 13 -2.25 -0.48 18.53
C PRO A 13 -2.24 1.02 18.20
N ALA A 14 -1.48 1.81 18.96
CA ALA A 14 -1.34 3.25 18.74
C ALA A 14 -0.63 3.61 17.41
N VAL A 15 0.15 2.69 16.83
CA VAL A 15 0.90 2.98 15.59
C VAL A 15 0.16 2.53 14.32
N PHE A 16 -0.91 1.75 14.43
CA PHE A 16 -1.74 1.34 13.29
C PHE A 16 -2.27 2.51 12.46
N PRO A 17 -2.91 3.55 13.03
CA PRO A 17 -3.43 4.67 12.23
C PRO A 17 -2.34 5.48 11.53
N HIS A 18 -1.17 5.64 12.17
CA HIS A 18 -0.03 6.35 11.56
C HIS A 18 0.53 5.56 10.36
N LEU A 19 0.74 4.26 10.52
CA LEU A 19 1.21 3.39 9.44
C LEU A 19 0.20 3.37 8.28
N ALA A 20 -1.09 3.18 8.57
CA ALA A 20 -2.15 3.20 7.56
C ALA A 20 -2.14 4.50 6.74
N THR A 21 -2.04 5.65 7.41
CA THR A 21 -2.08 6.97 6.76
C THR A 21 -0.87 7.17 5.85
N VAL A 22 0.33 6.82 6.30
CA VAL A 22 1.56 6.96 5.50
C VAL A 22 1.50 6.05 4.26
N LEU A 23 1.16 4.77 4.45
CA LEU A 23 1.10 3.80 3.35
C LEU A 23 0.01 4.17 2.33
N LEU A 24 -1.18 4.59 2.78
CA LEU A 24 -2.26 5.02 1.90
C LEU A 24 -1.93 6.31 1.15
N THR A 25 -1.28 7.28 1.80
CA THR A 25 -0.93 8.55 1.15
C THR A 25 0.05 8.30 0.00
N ILE A 26 1.10 7.51 0.26
CA ILE A 26 2.10 7.16 -0.75
C ILE A 26 1.47 6.28 -1.85
N GLY A 27 0.68 5.27 -1.48
CA GLY A 27 -0.02 4.40 -2.43
C GLY A 27 -0.94 5.17 -3.37
N THR A 28 -1.77 6.07 -2.82
CA THR A 28 -2.70 6.90 -3.60
C THR A 28 -1.96 7.85 -4.53
N PHE A 29 -0.83 8.43 -4.08
CA PHE A 29 0.01 9.28 -4.91
C PHE A 29 0.55 8.52 -6.12
N PHE A 30 1.07 7.30 -5.93
CA PHE A 30 1.54 6.46 -7.03
C PHE A 30 0.42 6.02 -7.98
N THR A 31 -0.78 5.72 -7.46
CA THR A 31 -1.94 5.38 -8.29
C THR A 31 -2.40 6.57 -9.13
N ALA A 32 -2.46 7.77 -8.56
CA ALA A 32 -2.79 8.99 -9.29
C ALA A 32 -1.76 9.28 -10.39
N TRP A 33 -0.48 9.13 -10.05
CA TRP A 33 0.63 9.30 -10.99
C TRP A 33 0.58 8.29 -12.14
N PHE A 34 0.23 7.03 -11.86
CA PHE A 34 -0.01 6.01 -12.88
C PHE A 34 -1.18 6.39 -13.80
N PHE A 35 -2.28 6.89 -13.25
CA PHE A 35 -3.45 7.31 -14.02
C PHE A 35 -3.12 8.47 -14.98
N VAL A 36 -2.38 9.48 -14.50
CA VAL A 36 -1.91 10.59 -15.34
C VAL A 36 -1.00 10.07 -16.46
N PHE A 37 -0.11 9.13 -16.13
CA PHE A 37 0.78 8.56 -17.14
C PHE A 37 0.05 7.72 -18.18
N VAL A 38 -1.02 7.00 -17.83
CA VAL A 38 -1.75 6.16 -18.78
C VAL A 38 -2.69 7.01 -19.67
N VAL A 39 -3.30 8.05 -19.10
CA VAL A 39 -4.28 8.92 -19.79
C VAL A 39 -3.59 9.92 -20.72
N SER A 40 -2.42 10.45 -20.38
CA SER A 40 -1.71 11.45 -21.20
C SER A 40 -0.94 10.85 -22.39
N ARG A 41 -1.06 9.55 -22.70
CA ARG A 41 -0.22 8.92 -23.72
C ARG A 41 -0.74 9.06 -25.15
N PRO A 42 0.08 9.55 -26.10
CA PRO A 42 -0.17 9.38 -27.53
C PRO A 42 0.10 7.93 -27.96
N LYS A 43 -0.72 7.41 -28.87
CA LYS A 43 -0.88 6.00 -29.28
C LYS A 43 0.38 5.27 -29.81
N ASN A 44 1.52 5.95 -29.98
CA ASN A 44 2.63 5.51 -30.85
C ASN A 44 3.93 5.05 -30.14
N SER A 45 4.04 5.02 -28.81
CA SER A 45 5.28 4.62 -28.09
C SER A 45 5.10 3.39 -27.19
N LYS A 46 4.43 2.34 -27.70
CA LYS A 46 3.79 1.30 -26.89
C LYS A 46 4.71 0.32 -26.14
N GLU A 47 5.93 0.04 -26.56
CA GLU A 47 6.60 -1.19 -26.06
C GLU A 47 7.57 -0.99 -24.88
N ARG A 48 8.31 0.13 -24.81
CA ARG A 48 9.31 0.33 -23.74
C ARG A 48 8.76 0.90 -22.44
N THR A 49 7.65 1.63 -22.51
CA THR A 49 7.12 2.36 -21.34
C THR A 49 6.01 1.60 -20.59
N LEU A 50 5.46 0.51 -21.16
CA LEU A 50 4.55 -0.39 -20.46
C LEU A 50 5.23 -1.12 -19.29
N PHE A 51 6.48 -1.54 -19.47
CA PHE A 51 7.23 -2.22 -18.40
C PHE A 51 7.47 -1.27 -17.21
N LYS A 52 7.81 -0.01 -17.51
CA LYS A 52 7.99 1.04 -16.49
C LYS A 52 6.68 1.38 -15.79
N GLU A 53 5.57 1.41 -16.51
CA GLU A 53 4.23 1.59 -15.93
C GLU A 53 3.82 0.44 -15.02
N LEU A 54 4.07 -0.80 -15.46
CA LEU A 54 3.77 -2.00 -14.69
C LEU A 54 4.56 -2.02 -13.37
N SER A 55 5.84 -1.61 -13.39
CA SER A 55 6.62 -1.50 -12.16
C SER A 55 6.03 -0.46 -11.20
N ILE A 56 5.55 0.68 -11.71
CA ILE A 56 4.94 1.74 -10.88
C ILE A 56 3.59 1.27 -10.32
N SER A 57 2.75 0.62 -11.12
CA SER A 57 1.44 0.13 -10.67
C SER A 57 1.56 -1.03 -9.69
N LEU A 58 2.57 -1.90 -9.88
CA LEU A 58 2.87 -2.99 -8.94
C LEU A 58 3.41 -2.46 -7.61
N CYS A 59 4.26 -1.43 -7.65
CA CYS A 59 4.70 -0.76 -6.43
C CYS A 59 3.50 -0.11 -5.70
N ALA A 60 2.64 0.60 -6.45
CA ALA A 60 1.43 1.22 -5.92
C ALA A 60 0.48 0.20 -5.26
N SER A 61 0.22 -0.95 -5.91
CA SER A 61 -0.70 -1.96 -5.40
C SER A 61 -0.20 -2.61 -4.10
N ILE A 62 1.11 -2.79 -3.95
CA ILE A 62 1.70 -3.29 -2.70
C ILE A 62 1.47 -2.29 -1.57
N PHE A 63 1.79 -1.01 -1.78
CA PHE A 63 1.61 0.03 -0.76
C PHE A 63 0.14 0.23 -0.37
N LEU A 64 -0.76 0.22 -1.37
CA LEU A 64 -2.19 0.39 -1.15
C LEU A 64 -2.79 -0.86 -0.48
N GLY A 65 -2.35 -2.06 -0.86
CA GLY A 65 -2.76 -3.31 -0.24
C GLY A 65 -2.39 -3.39 1.24
N PHE A 66 -1.13 -3.11 1.59
CA PHE A 66 -0.72 -3.03 3.00
C PHE A 66 -1.43 -1.89 3.73
N GLY A 67 -1.59 -0.73 3.10
CA GLY A 67 -2.31 0.41 3.68
C GLY A 67 -3.75 0.09 4.07
N VAL A 68 -4.48 -0.66 3.23
CA VAL A 68 -5.86 -1.09 3.49
C VAL A 68 -5.92 -2.10 4.64
N VAL A 69 -4.96 -3.04 4.73
CA VAL A 69 -4.88 -3.95 5.88
C VAL A 69 -4.70 -3.15 7.17
N PHE A 70 -3.73 -2.23 7.23
CA PHE A 70 -3.53 -1.38 8.41
C PHE A 70 -4.72 -0.48 8.72
N LEU A 71 -5.46 0.00 7.72
CA LEU A 71 -6.70 0.74 7.90
C LEU A 71 -7.76 -0.13 8.59
N MET A 72 -7.93 -1.37 8.14
CA MET A 72 -8.90 -2.31 8.70
C MET A 72 -8.57 -2.63 10.16
N LEU A 73 -7.29 -2.87 10.47
CA LEU A 73 -6.81 -2.98 11.85
C LEU A 73 -7.05 -1.69 12.66
N SER A 74 -6.87 -0.51 12.06
CA SER A 74 -7.09 0.77 12.73
C SER A 74 -8.57 1.04 13.06
N VAL A 75 -9.51 0.51 12.28
CA VAL A 75 -10.96 0.59 12.55
C VAL A 75 -11.40 -0.46 13.60
N GLY A 76 -10.49 -1.37 13.99
CA GLY A 76 -10.78 -2.45 14.93
C GLY A 76 -11.37 -3.70 14.26
N ILE A 77 -11.29 -3.80 12.93
CA ILE A 77 -11.66 -5.01 12.19
C ILE A 77 -10.39 -5.85 12.02
N TYR A 78 -10.31 -6.93 12.79
CA TYR A 78 -9.19 -7.87 12.73
C TYR A 78 -9.44 -8.89 11.62
N ILE A 79 -8.48 -9.02 10.70
CA ILE A 79 -8.44 -10.04 9.62
C ILE A 79 -7.59 -11.22 10.04
#